data_AF-A0A529MPR9-F1
#
_entry.id   AF-A0A529MPR9-F1
#
_cell.length_a   1.000
_cell.length_b   1.000
_cell.length_c   1.000
_cell.angle_alpha   90.00
_cell.angle_beta   90.00
_cell.angle_gamma   90.00
#
_symmetry.space_group_name_H-M   'P 1'
#
loop_
_entity.id
_entity.type
_entity.pdbx_description
1 polymer ?
#
loop_
_entity_poly.entity_id
_entity_poly.type
_entity_poly.pdbx_seq_one_letter_code
_entity_poly.pdbx_strand_id
1 'polypeptide(L)'
;FDIVLFMGVLYHLRHPLLALDLIRGHVASDLMIFQSMQRGSNEVLPLEQNYHFWTRDLFDQPEFPKLHFIEHRYADDPTNWWIPNRACTEAMLRSAGFEILLHPEDEVYFCRASGEPAGSAAVYPSK
;
A
#
# COMPACT_ATOMS: atom_id res chain seq x y z
N PHE A 1 -7.05 -2.13 18.46
CA PHE A 1 -8.13 -1.17 18.23
C PHE A 1 -9.06 -1.76 17.19
N ASP A 2 -10.36 -1.73 17.45
CA ASP A 2 -11.36 -2.32 16.54
C ASP A 2 -11.50 -1.52 15.25
N ILE A 3 -11.24 -0.21 15.30
CA ILE A 3 -11.18 0.67 14.13
C ILE A 3 -9.90 1.51 14.21
N VAL A 4 -9.13 1.50 13.14
CA VAL A 4 -7.93 2.34 12.94
C VAL A 4 -8.17 3.31 11.79
N LEU A 5 -7.92 4.59 12.02
CA LEU A 5 -7.88 5.61 10.96
C LEU A 5 -6.43 5.84 10.55
N PHE A 6 -6.07 5.45 9.33
CA PHE A 6 -4.73 5.60 8.78
C PHE A 6 -4.82 6.40 7.48
N MET A 7 -4.99 7.71 7.63
CA MET A 7 -5.33 8.62 6.55
C MET A 7 -4.28 9.72 6.42
N GLY A 8 -3.86 10.01 5.20
CA GLY A 8 -2.99 11.14 4.89
C GLY A 8 -1.54 10.96 5.31
N VAL A 9 -1.11 9.74 5.67
CA VAL A 9 0.21 9.51 6.30
C VAL A 9 1.13 8.53 5.57
N LEU A 10 0.60 7.57 4.78
CA LEU A 10 1.44 6.53 4.16
C LEU A 10 2.59 7.13 3.33
N TYR A 11 2.28 8.14 2.52
CA TYR A 11 3.24 8.77 1.62
C TYR A 11 4.34 9.59 2.32
N HIS A 12 4.20 9.80 3.64
CA HIS A 12 5.22 10.41 4.50
C HIS A 12 6.18 9.40 5.16
N LEU A 13 5.90 8.10 5.06
CA LEU A 13 6.67 7.08 5.77
C LEU A 13 7.84 6.59 4.93
N ARG A 14 9.03 6.46 5.53
CA ARG A 14 10.21 5.89 4.87
C ARG A 14 10.03 4.41 4.51
N HIS A 15 9.23 3.67 5.30
CA HIS A 15 9.01 2.24 5.17
C HIS A 15 7.49 1.94 5.12
N PRO A 16 6.81 2.16 3.99
CA PRO A 16 5.35 2.15 3.93
C PRO A 16 4.75 0.74 4.15
N LEU A 17 5.32 -0.32 3.59
CA LEU A 17 4.85 -1.69 3.83
C LEU A 17 5.06 -2.12 5.29
N LEU A 18 6.21 -1.82 5.88
CA LEU A 18 6.48 -2.11 7.29
C LEU A 18 5.43 -1.45 8.21
N ALA A 19 5.03 -0.22 7.90
CA ALA A 19 3.98 0.45 8.66
C ALA A 19 2.63 -0.28 8.57
N LEU A 20 2.23 -0.74 7.38
CA LEU A 20 1.01 -1.53 7.20
C LEU A 20 1.10 -2.86 7.97
N ASP A 21 2.24 -3.56 7.90
CA ASP A 21 2.46 -4.81 8.63
C ASP A 21 2.37 -4.61 10.16
N LEU A 22 2.95 -3.52 10.68
CA LEU A 22 2.87 -3.19 12.11
C LEU A 22 1.46 -2.80 12.54
N ILE A 23 0.71 -2.08 11.70
CA ILE A 23 -0.69 -1.79 11.96
C ILE A 23 -1.48 -3.09 12.01
N ARG A 24 -1.28 -3.98 11.02
CA ARG A 24 -1.93 -5.28 10.98
C ARG A 24 -1.59 -6.16 12.18
N GLY A 25 -0.32 -6.18 12.59
CA GLY A 25 0.18 -7.08 13.63
C GLY A 25 -0.13 -6.62 15.06
N HIS A 26 -0.23 -5.30 15.31
CA HIS A 26 -0.29 -4.76 16.68
C HIS A 26 -1.45 -3.81 16.95
N VAL A 27 -2.03 -3.20 15.91
CA VAL A 27 -2.89 -2.02 16.10
C VAL A 27 -4.33 -2.29 15.66
N ALA A 28 -4.55 -2.83 14.47
CA ALA A 28 -5.87 -3.07 13.90
C ALA A 28 -6.35 -4.50 14.20
N SER A 29 -7.35 -4.64 15.09
CA SER A 29 -7.97 -5.93 15.39
C SER A 29 -9.08 -6.33 14.41
N ASP A 30 -9.76 -5.35 13.79
CA ASP A 30 -10.79 -5.61 12.77
C ASP A 30 -10.66 -4.63 11.60
N LEU A 31 -11.09 -3.37 11.75
CA LEU A 31 -11.19 -2.42 10.64
C LEU A 31 -10.03 -1.42 10.59
N MET A 32 -9.61 -1.09 9.37
CA MET A 32 -8.76 0.04 9.06
C MET A 32 -9.41 0.87 7.95
N ILE A 33 -9.56 2.18 8.18
CA ILE A 33 -9.88 3.13 7.11
C ILE A 33 -8.54 3.73 6.65
N PHE A 34 -8.15 3.37 5.43
CA PHE A 34 -6.90 3.79 4.82
C PHE A 34 -7.16 4.93 3.84
N GLN A 35 -6.31 5.96 3.87
CA GLN A 35 -6.25 6.95 2.80
C GLN A 35 -4.81 7.42 2.59
N SER A 36 -4.41 7.57 1.33
CA SER A 36 -3.10 8.10 0.94
C SER A 36 -3.19 8.78 -0.41
N MET A 37 -2.34 9.79 -0.63
CA MET A 37 -2.15 10.39 -1.95
C MET A 37 -1.80 9.31 -2.98
N GLN A 38 -2.43 9.35 -4.16
CA GLN A 38 -2.15 8.46 -5.28
C GLN A 38 -1.78 9.22 -6.57
N ARG A 39 -0.91 8.65 -7.39
CA ARG A 39 -0.53 9.19 -8.71
C ARG A 39 -0.36 8.05 -9.71
N GLY A 40 -0.73 8.29 -10.96
CA GLY A 40 -0.68 7.29 -12.03
C GLY A 40 -2.08 6.86 -12.44
N SER A 41 -2.20 5.62 -12.93
CA SER A 41 -3.50 5.08 -13.36
C SER A 41 -4.43 4.80 -12.18
N ASN A 42 -5.73 5.03 -12.42
CA ASN A 42 -6.83 4.64 -11.53
C ASN A 42 -7.47 3.31 -11.94
N GLU A 43 -6.92 2.64 -12.95
CA GLU A 43 -7.32 1.31 -13.40
C GLU A 43 -6.44 0.24 -12.74
N VAL A 44 -7.01 -0.95 -12.58
CA VAL A 44 -6.32 -2.11 -11.97
C VAL A 44 -6.23 -3.22 -13.01
N LEU A 45 -4.99 -3.60 -13.34
CA LEU A 45 -4.71 -4.75 -14.17
C LEU A 45 -4.85 -6.05 -13.35
N PRO A 46 -5.58 -7.08 -13.84
CA PRO A 46 -5.50 -8.42 -13.26
C PRO A 46 -4.08 -8.98 -13.41
N LEU A 47 -3.48 -9.37 -12.28
CA LEU A 47 -2.11 -9.91 -12.25
C LEU A 47 -2.11 -11.42 -12.10
N GLU A 48 -1.17 -12.07 -12.75
CA GLU A 48 -0.83 -13.48 -12.52
C GLU A 48 -0.06 -13.63 -11.21
N GLN A 49 -0.17 -14.81 -10.59
CA GLN A 49 0.54 -15.10 -9.33
C GLN A 49 2.06 -15.15 -9.51
N ASN A 50 2.53 -15.49 -10.72
CA ASN A 50 3.94 -15.63 -11.01
C ASN A 50 4.23 -15.27 -12.47
N TYR A 51 5.26 -14.47 -12.67
CA TYR A 51 5.76 -14.09 -13.99
C TYR A 51 7.16 -14.63 -14.21
N HIS A 52 7.48 -14.97 -15.46
CA HIS A 52 8.84 -15.30 -15.82
C HIS A 52 9.75 -14.08 -15.69
N PHE A 53 11.01 -14.26 -15.26
CA PHE A 53 11.97 -13.18 -15.01
C PHE A 53 12.16 -12.23 -16.22
N TRP A 54 12.05 -12.75 -17.44
CA TRP A 54 12.22 -11.97 -18.68
C TRP A 54 10.97 -11.21 -19.14
N THR A 55 9.83 -11.38 -18.46
CA THR A 55 8.60 -10.66 -18.78
C THR A 55 8.71 -9.23 -18.26
N ARG A 56 9.09 -8.29 -19.13
CA ARG A 56 9.36 -6.89 -18.76
C ARG A 56 8.28 -5.91 -19.20
N ASP A 57 7.53 -6.23 -20.24
CA ASP A 57 6.58 -5.29 -20.86
C ASP A 57 5.42 -4.90 -19.91
N LEU A 58 5.18 -5.67 -18.85
CA LEU A 58 4.20 -5.36 -17.80
C LEU A 58 4.54 -4.06 -17.06
N PHE A 59 5.83 -3.78 -16.84
CA PHE A 59 6.26 -2.60 -16.08
C PHE A 59 5.95 -1.28 -16.81
N ASP A 60 5.76 -1.33 -18.13
CA ASP A 60 5.42 -0.16 -18.93
C ASP A 60 3.92 0.17 -18.86
N GLN A 61 3.06 -0.80 -18.53
CA GLN A 61 1.61 -0.60 -18.45
C GLN A 61 1.24 0.36 -17.31
N PRO A 62 0.45 1.43 -17.56
CA PRO A 62 0.05 2.38 -16.52
C PRO A 62 -0.68 1.76 -15.33
N GLU A 63 -1.41 0.67 -15.56
CA GLU A 63 -2.27 -0.05 -14.62
C GLU A 63 -1.52 -1.10 -13.79
N PHE A 64 -0.26 -1.37 -14.13
CA PHE A 64 0.60 -2.22 -13.32
C PHE A 64 0.93 -1.54 -11.98
N PRO A 65 1.03 -2.26 -10.84
CA PRO A 65 1.43 -1.66 -9.56
C PRO A 65 2.74 -0.86 -9.64
N LYS A 66 2.66 0.45 -9.40
CA LYS A 66 3.81 1.36 -9.40
C LYS A 66 3.83 2.20 -8.13
N LEU A 67 5.04 2.36 -7.57
CA LEU A 67 5.32 3.22 -6.43
C LEU A 67 6.32 4.29 -6.86
N HIS A 68 5.89 5.55 -6.90
CA HIS A 68 6.74 6.66 -7.29
C HIS A 68 7.60 7.08 -6.10
N PHE A 69 8.92 7.14 -6.30
CA PHE A 69 9.84 7.69 -5.30
C PHE A 69 10.03 9.19 -5.51
N ILE A 70 10.01 9.96 -4.43
CA ILE A 70 10.23 11.41 -4.44
C ILE A 70 11.60 11.69 -3.81
N GLU A 71 12.51 12.26 -4.59
CA GLU A 71 13.91 12.46 -4.17
C GLU A 71 14.12 13.71 -3.28
N HIS A 72 13.33 14.75 -3.49
CA HIS A 72 13.51 16.04 -2.82
C HIS A 72 12.23 16.51 -2.13
N ARG A 73 11.37 17.19 -2.89
CA ARG A 73 10.10 17.76 -2.42
C ARG A 73 9.03 17.52 -3.46
N TYR A 74 7.80 17.37 -2.99
CA TYR A 74 6.61 17.37 -3.84
C TYR A 74 5.58 18.28 -3.18
N ALA A 75 5.06 19.27 -3.91
CA ALA A 75 4.20 20.32 -3.35
C ALA A 75 4.84 21.03 -2.12
N ASP A 76 6.10 21.45 -2.26
CA ASP A 76 6.94 22.07 -1.22
C ASP A 76 7.20 21.25 0.05
N ASP A 77 6.66 20.04 0.12
CA ASP A 77 6.80 19.13 1.25
C ASP A 77 8.02 18.18 1.06
N PRO A 78 9.03 18.24 1.96
CA PRO A 78 10.21 17.38 1.92
C PRO A 78 10.00 15.99 2.54
N THR A 79 8.81 15.71 3.05
CA THR A 79 8.49 14.44 3.71
C THR A 79 7.70 13.49 2.81
N ASN A 80 7.32 13.91 1.61
CA ASN A 80 6.77 13.01 0.59
C ASN A 80 7.87 12.07 0.08
N TRP A 81 7.69 10.76 0.25
CA TRP A 81 8.67 9.74 -0.16
C TRP A 81 8.15 8.78 -1.22
N TRP A 82 6.94 8.26 -1.01
CA TRP A 82 6.38 7.17 -1.80
C TRP A 82 4.93 7.45 -2.18
N ILE A 83 4.62 7.50 -3.47
CA ILE A 83 3.27 7.77 -3.96
C ILE A 83 2.82 6.63 -4.88
N PRO A 84 1.90 5.75 -4.44
CA PRO A 84 1.43 4.62 -5.24
C PRO A 84 0.44 5.05 -6.33
N ASN A 85 0.30 4.24 -7.38
CA ASN A 85 -0.94 4.21 -8.17
C ASN A 85 -1.98 3.31 -7.49
N ARG A 86 -3.23 3.33 -7.97
CA ARG A 86 -4.32 2.54 -7.38
C ARG A 86 -3.97 1.06 -7.26
N ALA A 87 -3.48 0.45 -8.34
CA ALA A 87 -3.11 -0.96 -8.37
C ALA A 87 -2.05 -1.31 -7.29
N CYS A 88 -1.10 -0.41 -7.05
CA CYS A 88 -0.09 -0.57 -6.01
C CYS A 88 -0.67 -0.44 -4.60
N THR A 89 -1.51 0.57 -4.33
CA THR A 89 -2.19 0.71 -3.04
C THR A 89 -2.97 -0.55 -2.69
N GLU A 90 -3.80 -1.03 -3.61
CA GLU A 90 -4.62 -2.21 -3.36
C GLU A 90 -3.77 -3.48 -3.17
N ALA A 91 -2.68 -3.62 -3.95
CA ALA A 91 -1.75 -4.73 -3.79
C ALA A 91 -1.01 -4.68 -2.44
N MET A 92 -0.57 -3.51 -1.99
CA MET A 92 0.09 -3.31 -0.70
C MET A 92 -0.83 -3.65 0.47
N LEU A 93 -2.10 -3.21 0.42
CA LEU A 93 -3.11 -3.53 1.44
C LEU A 93 -3.33 -5.05 1.55
N ARG A 94 -3.52 -5.74 0.41
CA ARG A 94 -3.64 -7.21 0.39
C ARG A 94 -2.39 -7.90 0.89
N SER A 95 -1.21 -7.43 0.47
CA SER A 95 0.08 -7.97 0.91
C SER A 95 0.29 -7.83 2.41
N ALA A 96 -0.21 -6.76 3.02
CA ALA A 96 -0.10 -6.52 4.46
C ALA A 96 -1.19 -7.25 5.27
N GLY A 97 -1.97 -8.16 4.68
CA GLY A 97 -3.00 -8.92 5.38
C GLY A 97 -4.30 -8.13 5.62
N PHE A 98 -4.69 -7.29 4.67
CA PHE A 98 -5.99 -6.64 4.67
C PHE A 98 -6.86 -7.05 3.47
N GLU A 99 -8.15 -7.26 3.72
CA GLU A 99 -9.19 -7.38 2.71
C GLU A 99 -9.83 -6.00 2.48
N ILE A 100 -9.96 -5.58 1.22
CA ILE A 100 -10.63 -4.32 0.87
C ILE A 100 -12.14 -4.60 0.75
N LEU A 101 -12.92 -3.99 1.64
CA LEU A 101 -14.38 -4.13 1.67
C LEU A 101 -15.07 -3.09 0.78
N LEU A 102 -14.60 -1.85 0.84
CA LEU A 102 -15.17 -0.72 0.09
C LEU A 102 -14.06 0.23 -0.37
N HIS A 103 -14.28 0.85 -1.53
CA HIS A 103 -13.44 1.92 -2.08
C HIS A 103 -14.37 3.08 -2.49
N PRO A 104 -14.92 3.83 -1.51
CA PRO A 104 -15.98 4.82 -1.76
C PRO A 104 -15.49 6.11 -2.43
N GLU A 105 -14.20 6.41 -2.38
CA GLU A 105 -13.56 7.58 -2.98
C GLU A 105 -12.22 7.15 -3.55
N ASP A 106 -11.69 7.92 -4.51
CA ASP A 106 -10.50 7.55 -5.30
C ASP A 106 -9.28 7.18 -4.46
N GLU A 107 -9.15 7.72 -3.24
CA GLU A 107 -8.00 7.47 -2.36
C GLU A 107 -8.38 6.82 -1.02
N VAL A 108 -9.65 6.47 -0.79
CA VAL A 108 -10.15 6.01 0.52
C VAL A 108 -10.59 4.55 0.46
N TYR A 109 -10.06 3.73 1.36
CA TYR A 109 -10.30 2.30 1.42
C TYR A 109 -10.78 1.88 2.80
N PHE A 110 -11.84 1.07 2.83
CA PHE A 110 -12.28 0.38 4.02
C PHE A 110 -11.71 -1.02 3.99
N CYS A 111 -10.86 -1.33 4.95
CA CYS A 111 -10.11 -2.56 5.02
C CYS A 111 -10.49 -3.34 6.28
N ARG A 112 -10.58 -4.66 6.16
CA ARG A 112 -10.67 -5.58 7.29
C ARG A 112 -9.39 -6.38 7.42
N ALA A 113 -8.91 -6.55 8.64
CA ALA A 113 -7.82 -7.46 8.95
C ALA A 113 -8.17 -8.87 8.46
N SER A 114 -7.35 -9.42 7.57
CA SER A 114 -7.61 -10.69 6.89
C SER A 114 -6.31 -11.48 6.68
N GLY A 115 -6.29 -12.73 7.12
CA GLY A 115 -5.14 -13.62 6.96
C GLY A 115 -3.83 -13.07 7.58
N GLU A 116 -2.74 -13.79 7.35
CA GLU A 116 -1.40 -13.31 7.69
C GLU A 116 -0.83 -12.48 6.53
N PRO A 117 0.01 -11.46 6.80
CA PRO A 117 0.76 -10.76 5.76
C PRO A 117 1.55 -11.73 4.87
N ALA A 118 1.69 -11.38 3.60
CA ALA A 118 2.41 -12.21 2.63
C ALA A 118 3.91 -12.29 2.96
N GLY A 119 4.45 -13.51 3.00
CA GLY A 119 5.88 -13.76 3.23
C GLY A 119 6.26 -13.77 4.71
N SER A 120 7.47 -13.30 5.04
CA SER A 120 7.92 -13.15 6.43
C SER A 120 7.32 -11.88 7.03
N ALA A 121 6.67 -12.01 8.19
CA ALA A 121 6.16 -10.88 8.97
C ALA A 121 7.21 -9.78 9.23
N ALA A 122 6.74 -8.60 9.65
CA ALA A 122 7.57 -7.44 9.99
C ALA A 122 8.86 -7.84 10.74
N VAL A 123 10.01 -7.49 10.16
CA VAL A 123 11.32 -7.76 10.77
C VAL A 123 11.63 -6.66 11.78
N TYR A 124 11.78 -7.03 13.05
CA TYR A 124 12.22 -6.13 14.11
C TYR A 124 13.74 -6.14 14.17
N PRO A 125 14.43 -5.02 13.87
CA PRO A 125 15.87 -4.97 14.09
C PRO A 125 16.14 -5.20 15.58
N SER A 126 17.08 -6.10 15.89
CA SER A 126 17.63 -6.20 17.24
C SER A 126 18.29 -4.87 17.58
N LYS A 127 17.87 -4.28 18.71
CA LYS A 127 18.51 -3.07 19.25
C LYS A 127 19.97 -3.30 19.59
#